data_AF-A0A651H3M1-F1
#
_entry.id   AF-A0A651H3M1-F1
#
_cell.length_a   1.000
_cell.length_b   1.000
_cell.length_c   1.000
_cell.angle_alpha   90.00
_cell.angle_beta   90.00
_cell.angle_gamma   90.00
#
_symmetry.space_group_name_H-M   'P 1'
#
loop_
_entity.id
_entity.type
_entity.pdbx_description
1 polymer ?
#
loop_
_entity_poly.entity_id
_entity_poly.type
_entity_poly.pdbx_seq_one_letter_code
_entity_poly.pdbx_strand_id
1 'polypeptide(L)'
;MNAFGRKLHRELPRWVAQGWLAEGQAEHLRKAYPLDDGQARFFRLGLWVAAALVFAGIALLISANWQDIPDAVKIGGAVLLTAGMLGGGYRARFAARPRLVLGEVLLVLGCLFVLATLALISQTFHLTWRTDRQLLLWLVLIAPVPWVARSAGAQWAVTAALLATLVAAWNEPLSWLWLETGVRGGWIRPVALAALTGVALWQAGLCLERTRWNHVAGGLKWPGLLAAAGCWFALSFTREATVLRGVGELRALVPLLAVAVTLAAGWAADWRRPGRRLQYAPTVAGVFLLILAGAALPGWEGGTTSWWYAATTCAGLFVFGGLLVRDGVFTGREGWINLGLGLIFVNLFARYWDLFGGMLESGIFYLVTGLVLAAGILVMERQRRRYRQRMQTGGAA
;
A
#
# COMPACT_ATOMS: atom_id res chain seq x y z
N MET A 1 -13.45 14.59 5.80
CA MET A 1 -14.87 14.66 5.39
C MET A 1 -15.70 14.60 6.67
N ASN A 2 -16.49 15.62 6.97
CA ASN A 2 -17.07 15.77 8.31
C ASN A 2 -18.27 14.83 8.46
N ALA A 3 -18.13 13.76 9.25
CA ALA A 3 -19.25 12.92 9.69
C ALA A 3 -20.40 13.77 10.26
N PHE A 4 -20.04 14.92 10.86
CA PHE A 4 -20.94 15.98 11.29
C PHE A 4 -21.88 16.48 10.18
N GLY A 5 -21.43 16.78 8.96
CA GLY A 5 -22.29 17.34 7.91
C GLY A 5 -23.39 16.36 7.45
N ARG A 6 -23.05 15.07 7.37
CA ARG A 6 -24.02 14.00 7.08
C ARG A 6 -25.02 13.80 8.22
N LYS A 7 -24.55 13.83 9.46
CA LYS A 7 -25.40 13.73 10.63
C LYS A 7 -26.33 14.95 10.73
N LEU A 8 -25.80 16.15 10.52
CA LEU A 8 -26.53 17.42 10.49
C LEU A 8 -27.65 17.38 9.44
N HIS A 9 -27.36 16.99 8.20
CA HIS A 9 -28.39 16.88 7.16
C HIS A 9 -29.46 15.84 7.46
N ARG A 10 -29.12 14.76 8.20
CA ARG A 10 -30.06 13.73 8.62
C ARG A 10 -30.94 14.19 9.80
N GLU A 11 -30.42 15.02 10.68
CA GLU A 11 -31.11 15.50 11.89
C GLU A 11 -31.90 16.79 11.67
N LEU A 12 -31.49 17.63 10.72
CA LEU A 12 -32.19 18.88 10.33
C LEU A 12 -33.70 18.71 10.13
N PRO A 13 -34.21 17.71 9.37
CA PRO A 13 -35.65 17.51 9.20
C PRO A 13 -36.37 17.19 10.51
N ARG A 14 -35.72 16.46 11.44
CA ARG A 14 -36.29 16.15 12.75
C ARG A 14 -36.37 17.38 13.63
N TRP A 15 -35.33 18.22 13.63
CA TRP A 15 -35.31 19.45 14.43
C TRP A 15 -36.32 20.48 13.92
N VAL A 16 -36.55 20.55 12.61
CA VAL A 16 -37.63 21.36 12.03
C VAL A 16 -39.01 20.80 12.44
N ALA A 17 -39.22 19.48 12.32
CA ALA A 17 -40.49 18.85 12.73
C ALA A 17 -40.79 18.98 14.23
N GLN A 18 -39.75 19.09 15.07
CA GLN A 18 -39.86 19.31 16.51
C GLN A 18 -40.00 20.79 16.89
N GLY A 19 -39.97 21.71 15.91
CA GLY A 19 -40.07 23.15 16.13
C GLY A 19 -38.83 23.79 16.76
N TRP A 20 -37.70 23.06 16.84
CA TRP A 20 -36.44 23.58 17.41
C TRP A 20 -35.73 24.53 16.45
N LEU A 21 -36.01 24.45 15.15
CA LEU A 21 -35.42 25.28 14.09
C LEU A 21 -36.49 25.69 13.09
N ALA A 22 -36.44 26.94 12.64
CA ALA A 22 -37.25 27.40 11.50
C ALA A 22 -36.68 26.85 10.18
N GLU A 23 -37.53 26.60 9.18
CA GLU A 23 -37.12 26.09 7.86
C GLU A 23 -36.03 26.97 7.21
N GLY A 24 -36.14 28.29 7.35
CA GLY A 24 -35.13 29.23 6.85
C GLY A 24 -33.76 29.11 7.52
N GLN A 25 -33.70 28.77 8.81
CA GLN A 25 -32.44 28.49 9.51
C GLN A 25 -31.85 27.14 9.10
N ALA A 26 -32.72 26.14 8.90
CA ALA A 26 -32.34 24.83 8.40
C ALA A 26 -31.71 24.92 6.99
N GLU A 27 -32.26 25.76 6.11
CA GLU A 27 -31.71 25.98 4.78
C GLU A 27 -30.35 26.70 4.81
N HIS A 28 -30.18 27.67 5.72
CA HIS A 28 -28.89 28.35 5.93
C HIS A 28 -27.81 27.36 6.40
N LEU A 29 -28.16 26.46 7.33
CA LEU A 29 -27.26 25.40 7.81
C LEU A 29 -26.93 24.37 6.71
N ARG A 30 -27.88 24.05 5.82
CA ARG A 30 -27.61 23.20 4.65
C ARG A 30 -26.60 23.83 3.71
N LYS A 31 -26.74 25.13 3.42
CA LYS A 31 -25.81 25.89 2.57
C LYS A 31 -24.43 26.07 3.21
N ALA A 32 -24.37 26.22 4.54
CA ALA A 32 -23.11 26.34 5.28
C ALA A 32 -22.32 25.01 5.35
N TYR A 33 -23.03 23.87 5.37
CA TYR A 33 -22.44 22.52 5.43
C TYR A 33 -22.93 21.64 4.28
N PRO A 34 -22.63 21.97 3.01
CA PRO A 34 -23.12 21.22 1.87
C PRO A 34 -22.65 19.76 1.95
N LEU A 35 -23.56 18.83 1.66
CA LEU A 35 -23.17 17.45 1.42
C LEU A 35 -22.31 17.41 0.16
N ASP A 36 -21.15 16.78 0.27
CA ASP A 36 -20.31 16.49 -0.88
C ASP A 36 -21.08 15.47 -1.74
N ASP A 37 -21.72 15.95 -2.82
CA ASP A 37 -22.60 15.14 -3.64
C ASP A 37 -21.86 13.90 -4.16
N GLY A 38 -22.53 12.75 -4.17
CA GLY A 38 -22.01 11.55 -4.83
C GLY A 38 -21.61 11.85 -6.28
N GLN A 39 -22.32 12.79 -6.91
CA GLN A 39 -22.04 13.36 -8.22
C GLN A 39 -20.66 14.05 -8.30
N ALA A 40 -20.23 14.80 -7.29
CA ALA A 40 -18.91 15.42 -7.27
C ALA A 40 -17.79 14.38 -7.09
N ARG A 41 -18.02 13.33 -6.31
CA ARG A 41 -17.08 12.19 -6.21
C ARG A 41 -17.03 11.39 -7.51
N PHE A 42 -18.17 11.12 -8.12
CA PHE A 42 -18.28 10.46 -9.42
C PHE A 42 -17.59 11.28 -10.51
N PHE A 43 -17.78 12.60 -10.53
CA PHE A 43 -17.11 13.50 -11.46
C PHE A 43 -15.58 13.50 -11.25
N ARG A 44 -15.11 13.54 -9.99
CA ARG A 44 -13.67 13.42 -9.67
C ARG A 44 -13.11 12.08 -10.15
N LEU A 45 -13.81 10.97 -9.94
CA LEU A 45 -13.42 9.65 -10.45
C LEU A 45 -13.42 9.63 -11.98
N GLY A 46 -14.45 10.19 -12.62
CA GLY A 46 -14.56 10.33 -14.06
C GLY A 46 -13.40 11.12 -14.67
N LEU A 47 -12.92 12.17 -13.99
CA LEU A 47 -11.76 12.92 -14.45
C LEU A 47 -10.47 12.09 -14.39
N TRP A 48 -10.27 11.28 -13.36
CA TRP A 48 -9.14 10.35 -13.28
C TRP A 48 -9.20 9.27 -14.36
N VAL A 49 -10.38 8.70 -14.59
CA VAL A 49 -10.60 7.71 -15.65
C VAL A 49 -10.38 8.32 -17.02
N ALA A 50 -10.94 9.51 -17.29
CA ALA A 50 -10.74 10.23 -18.54
C ALA A 50 -9.25 10.54 -18.76
N ALA A 51 -8.54 11.00 -17.73
CA ALA A 51 -7.10 11.25 -17.81
C ALA A 51 -6.31 9.97 -18.11
N ALA A 52 -6.66 8.83 -17.49
CA ALA A 52 -6.05 7.54 -17.76
C ALA A 52 -6.34 7.03 -19.18
N LEU A 53 -7.57 7.22 -19.69
CA LEU A 53 -7.96 6.84 -21.05
C LEU A 53 -7.27 7.71 -22.10
N VAL A 54 -7.20 9.02 -21.90
CA VAL A 54 -6.44 9.93 -22.78
C VAL A 54 -4.97 9.53 -22.79
N PHE A 55 -4.41 9.21 -21.63
CA PHE A 55 -3.04 8.69 -21.52
C PHE A 55 -2.85 7.40 -22.31
N ALA A 56 -3.69 6.40 -22.08
CA ALA A 56 -3.61 5.12 -22.77
C ALA A 56 -3.77 5.29 -24.29
N GLY A 57 -4.69 6.14 -24.74
CA GLY A 57 -4.88 6.48 -26.14
C GLY A 57 -3.63 7.10 -26.76
N ILE A 58 -3.04 8.12 -26.14
CA ILE A 58 -1.80 8.75 -26.62
C ILE A 58 -0.66 7.73 -26.68
N ALA A 59 -0.49 6.92 -25.64
CA ALA A 59 0.54 5.88 -25.60
C ALA A 59 0.36 4.85 -26.73
N LEU A 60 -0.87 4.43 -27.01
CA LEU A 60 -1.19 3.51 -28.11
C LEU A 60 -0.92 4.13 -29.48
N LEU A 61 -1.30 5.40 -29.70
CA LEU A 61 -1.00 6.10 -30.97
C LEU A 61 0.51 6.22 -31.19
N ILE A 62 1.27 6.59 -30.15
CA ILE A 62 2.73 6.67 -30.22
C ILE A 62 3.33 5.28 -30.47
N SER A 63 2.86 4.26 -29.76
CA SER A 63 3.33 2.89 -29.94
C SER A 63 3.05 2.35 -31.34
N ALA A 64 1.91 2.69 -31.94
CA ALA A 64 1.54 2.25 -33.28
C ALA A 64 2.43 2.87 -34.37
N ASN A 65 2.93 4.08 -34.14
CA ASN A 65 3.79 4.82 -35.08
C ASN A 65 5.26 4.85 -34.64
N TRP A 66 5.66 3.97 -33.71
CA TRP A 66 6.94 4.08 -33.01
C TRP A 66 8.17 4.07 -33.91
N GLN A 67 8.12 3.29 -34.99
CA GLN A 67 9.23 3.14 -35.94
C GLN A 67 9.42 4.40 -36.80
N ASP A 68 8.34 5.12 -37.07
CA ASP A 68 8.35 6.28 -37.99
C ASP A 68 8.70 7.60 -37.30
N ILE A 69 8.66 7.63 -35.97
CA ILE A 69 8.95 8.86 -35.20
C ILE A 69 10.47 8.98 -34.98
N PRO A 70 11.11 10.07 -35.43
CA PRO A 70 12.53 10.31 -35.16
C PRO A 70 12.83 10.42 -33.66
N ASP A 71 13.99 9.95 -33.23
CA ASP A 71 14.39 9.91 -31.82
C ASP A 71 14.38 11.29 -31.13
N ALA A 72 14.79 12.34 -31.84
CA ALA A 72 14.73 13.71 -31.33
C ALA A 72 13.28 14.17 -31.04
N VAL A 73 12.32 13.74 -31.87
CA VAL A 73 10.89 14.04 -31.69
C VAL A 73 10.31 13.24 -30.54
N LYS A 74 10.70 11.96 -30.38
CA LYS A 74 10.30 11.13 -29.24
C LYS A 74 10.71 11.78 -27.92
N ILE A 75 11.99 12.12 -27.79
CA ILE A 75 12.55 12.70 -26.55
C ILE A 75 12.02 14.12 -26.35
N GLY A 76 12.08 14.97 -27.36
CA GLY A 76 11.59 16.35 -27.29
C GLY A 76 10.11 16.42 -26.93
N GLY A 77 9.29 15.56 -27.55
CA GLY A 77 7.87 15.43 -27.24
C GLY A 77 7.62 14.98 -25.81
N ALA A 78 8.34 13.96 -25.32
CA ALA A 78 8.21 13.48 -23.94
C ALA A 78 8.62 14.54 -22.91
N VAL A 79 9.70 15.27 -23.15
CA VAL A 79 10.16 16.37 -22.29
C VAL A 79 9.14 17.50 -22.26
N LEU A 80 8.67 17.94 -23.44
CA LEU A 80 7.66 19.01 -23.55
C LEU A 80 6.33 18.61 -22.90
N LEU A 81 5.89 17.37 -23.09
CA LEU A 81 4.67 16.85 -22.48
C LEU A 81 4.80 16.81 -20.95
N THR A 82 5.92 16.31 -20.43
CA THR A 82 6.20 16.28 -18.98
C THR A 82 6.23 17.69 -18.41
N ALA A 83 6.94 18.62 -19.06
CA ALA A 83 7.00 20.02 -18.65
C ALA A 83 5.62 20.69 -18.73
N GLY A 84 4.83 20.38 -19.75
CA GLY A 84 3.46 20.86 -19.93
C GLY A 84 2.52 20.36 -18.84
N MET A 85 2.63 19.09 -18.42
CA MET A 85 1.85 18.54 -17.31
C MET A 85 2.22 19.19 -15.98
N LEU A 86 3.52 19.29 -15.66
CA LEU A 86 3.97 19.91 -14.42
C LEU A 86 3.65 21.42 -14.37
N GLY A 87 3.98 22.15 -15.43
CA GLY A 87 3.74 23.59 -15.55
C GLY A 87 2.24 23.93 -15.64
N GLY A 88 1.48 23.17 -16.43
CA GLY A 88 0.02 23.30 -16.52
C GLY A 88 -0.66 22.97 -15.20
N GLY A 89 -0.21 21.94 -14.50
CA GLY A 89 -0.70 21.59 -13.17
C GLY A 89 -0.42 22.67 -12.12
N TYR A 90 0.79 23.24 -12.13
CA TYR A 90 1.15 24.38 -11.29
C TYR A 90 0.27 25.61 -11.59
N ARG A 91 0.16 26.01 -12.87
CA ARG A 91 -0.68 27.15 -13.28
C ARG A 91 -2.15 26.94 -12.91
N ALA A 92 -2.69 25.74 -13.10
CA ALA A 92 -4.07 25.43 -12.72
C ALA A 92 -4.33 25.59 -11.21
N ARG A 93 -3.33 25.33 -10.36
CA ARG A 93 -3.44 25.52 -8.91
C ARG A 93 -3.29 26.97 -8.45
N PHE A 94 -2.47 27.77 -9.12
CA PHE A 94 -2.15 29.15 -8.70
C PHE A 94 -2.79 30.24 -9.57
N ALA A 95 -3.65 29.87 -10.53
CA ALA A 95 -4.43 30.83 -11.30
C ALA A 95 -5.42 31.60 -10.41
N ALA A 96 -5.84 32.79 -10.86
CA ALA A 96 -6.85 33.62 -10.18
C ALA A 96 -8.16 32.88 -9.88
N ARG A 97 -8.52 31.89 -10.71
CA ARG A 97 -9.56 30.90 -10.45
C ARG A 97 -8.95 29.50 -10.39
N PRO A 98 -8.56 29.01 -9.19
CA PRO A 98 -7.80 27.77 -9.07
C PRO A 98 -8.65 26.54 -9.40
N ARG A 99 -8.18 25.72 -10.34
CA ARG A 99 -8.78 24.43 -10.72
C ARG A 99 -8.05 23.31 -10.00
N LEU A 100 -8.30 23.19 -8.69
CA LEU A 100 -7.52 22.32 -7.79
C LEU A 100 -7.44 20.86 -8.25
N VAL A 101 -8.55 20.29 -8.74
CA VAL A 101 -8.59 18.89 -9.18
C VAL A 101 -7.77 18.69 -10.45
N LEU A 102 -7.95 19.54 -11.47
CA LEU A 102 -7.17 19.47 -12.71
C LEU A 102 -5.67 19.67 -12.44
N GLY A 103 -5.34 20.63 -11.57
CA GLY A 103 -3.97 20.87 -11.15
C GLY A 103 -3.35 19.66 -10.47
N GLU A 104 -4.10 18.98 -9.59
CA GLU A 104 -3.66 17.76 -8.93
C GLU A 104 -3.41 16.62 -9.92
N VAL A 105 -4.35 16.37 -10.83
CA VAL A 105 -4.23 15.33 -11.86
C VAL A 105 -3.00 15.56 -12.74
N LEU A 106 -2.83 16.79 -13.25
CA LEU A 106 -1.70 17.14 -14.10
C LEU A 106 -0.35 17.04 -13.38
N LEU A 107 -0.27 17.43 -12.12
CA LEU A 107 0.97 17.29 -11.33
C LEU A 107 1.31 15.82 -11.07
N VAL A 108 0.32 14.99 -10.73
CA VAL A 108 0.54 13.55 -10.53
C VAL A 108 0.97 12.87 -11.82
N LEU A 109 0.27 13.15 -12.94
CA LEU A 109 0.67 12.64 -14.25
C LEU A 109 2.06 13.12 -14.63
N GLY A 110 2.38 14.40 -14.43
CA GLY A 110 3.70 14.96 -14.66
C GLY A 110 4.78 14.21 -13.87
N CYS A 111 4.56 13.93 -12.58
CA CYS A 111 5.49 13.13 -11.78
C CYS A 111 5.71 11.72 -12.35
N LEU A 112 4.66 11.04 -12.82
CA LEU A 112 4.79 9.71 -13.45
C LEU A 112 5.49 9.80 -14.82
N PHE A 113 5.21 10.85 -15.59
CA PHE A 113 5.82 11.09 -16.90
C PHE A 113 7.31 11.42 -16.83
N VAL A 114 7.81 11.94 -15.71
CA VAL A 114 9.25 12.03 -15.49
C VAL A 114 9.90 10.64 -15.58
N LEU A 115 9.32 9.62 -14.94
CA LEU A 115 9.84 8.25 -15.02
C LEU A 115 9.74 7.69 -16.44
N ALA A 116 8.61 7.91 -17.11
CA ALA A 116 8.42 7.48 -18.50
C ALA A 116 9.44 8.15 -19.45
N THR A 117 9.71 9.43 -19.26
CA THR A 117 10.70 10.18 -20.05
C THR A 117 12.12 9.67 -19.78
N LEU A 118 12.47 9.36 -18.54
CA LEU A 118 13.75 8.74 -18.22
C LEU A 118 13.88 7.36 -18.87
N ALA A 119 12.83 6.53 -18.82
CA ALA A 119 12.82 5.22 -19.47
C ALA A 119 12.97 5.32 -20.99
N LEU A 120 12.28 6.28 -21.61
CA LEU A 120 12.38 6.57 -23.04
C LEU A 120 13.81 6.94 -23.43
N ILE A 121 14.43 7.86 -22.70
CA ILE A 121 15.82 8.28 -22.94
C ILE A 121 16.77 7.08 -22.82
N SER A 122 16.61 6.27 -21.77
CA SER A 122 17.40 5.05 -21.59
C SER A 122 17.25 4.08 -22.77
N GLN A 123 16.03 3.89 -23.26
CA GLN A 123 15.75 3.00 -24.39
C GLN A 123 16.34 3.54 -25.70
N THR A 124 16.12 4.81 -26.02
CA THR A 124 16.60 5.43 -27.26
C THR A 124 18.12 5.42 -27.36
N PHE A 125 18.83 5.77 -26.28
CA PHE A 125 20.29 5.79 -26.26
C PHE A 125 20.93 4.47 -25.82
N HIS A 126 20.14 3.40 -25.68
CA HIS A 126 20.62 2.07 -25.27
C HIS A 126 21.44 2.11 -23.96
N LEU A 127 21.07 2.99 -23.04
CA LEU A 127 21.79 3.19 -21.80
C LEU A 127 21.43 2.08 -20.80
N THR A 128 22.43 1.34 -20.35
CA THR A 128 22.31 0.35 -19.27
C THR A 128 22.33 1.04 -17.90
N TRP A 129 21.25 1.77 -17.58
CA TRP A 129 21.05 2.29 -16.24
C TRP A 129 20.65 1.15 -15.29
N ARG A 130 21.29 1.12 -14.13
CA ARG A 130 20.79 0.31 -13.02
C ARG A 130 19.45 0.85 -12.53
N THR A 131 18.56 -0.07 -12.18
CA THR A 131 17.20 0.23 -11.73
C THR A 131 17.17 1.19 -10.54
N ASP A 132 18.05 0.98 -9.55
CA ASP A 132 18.12 1.80 -8.34
C ASP A 132 18.52 3.26 -8.65
N ARG A 133 19.46 3.47 -9.58
CA ARG A 133 19.89 4.81 -10.00
C ARG A 133 18.82 5.53 -10.82
N GLN A 134 18.11 4.81 -11.70
CA GLN A 134 17.02 5.38 -12.48
C GLN A 134 15.87 5.83 -11.58
N LEU A 135 15.48 5.00 -10.61
CA LEU A 135 14.45 5.33 -9.63
C LEU A 135 14.89 6.46 -8.68
N LEU A 136 16.16 6.49 -8.27
CA LEU A 136 16.72 7.59 -7.48
C LEU A 136 16.67 8.92 -8.23
N LEU A 137 17.04 8.92 -9.52
CA LEU A 137 16.95 10.13 -10.35
C LEU A 137 15.50 10.58 -10.50
N TRP A 138 14.58 9.64 -10.70
CA TRP A 138 13.14 9.95 -10.71
C TRP A 138 12.71 10.60 -9.40
N LEU A 139 13.03 10.00 -8.26
CA LEU A 139 12.72 10.53 -6.92
C LEU A 139 13.24 11.96 -6.75
N VAL A 140 14.51 12.21 -7.09
CA VAL A 140 15.14 13.54 -6.96
C VAL A 140 14.40 14.58 -7.80
N LEU A 141 14.02 14.24 -9.03
CA LEU A 141 13.32 15.15 -9.93
C LEU A 141 11.90 15.49 -9.46
N ILE A 142 11.18 14.54 -8.85
CA ILE A 142 9.80 14.77 -8.41
C ILE A 142 9.69 15.25 -6.95
N ALA A 143 10.74 15.09 -6.14
CA ALA A 143 10.78 15.49 -4.73
C ALA A 143 10.33 16.94 -4.46
N PRO A 144 10.71 17.97 -5.23
CA PRO A 144 10.30 19.35 -4.93
C PRO A 144 8.82 19.64 -5.24
N VAL A 145 8.18 18.87 -6.13
CA VAL A 145 6.82 19.13 -6.64
C VAL A 145 5.77 19.26 -5.52
N PRO A 146 5.62 18.33 -4.56
CA PRO A 146 4.60 18.44 -3.51
C PRO A 146 4.80 19.66 -2.59
N TRP A 147 6.05 20.10 -2.42
CA TRP A 147 6.39 21.24 -1.56
C TRP A 147 6.12 22.57 -2.25
N VAL A 148 6.53 22.70 -3.51
CA VAL A 148 6.34 23.90 -4.33
C VAL A 148 4.87 24.05 -4.75
N ALA A 149 4.26 22.98 -5.26
CA ALA A 149 2.90 23.03 -5.79
C ALA A 149 1.80 22.76 -4.75
N ARG A 150 2.18 22.44 -3.50
CA ARG A 150 1.28 22.05 -2.40
C ARG A 150 0.36 20.86 -2.74
N SER A 151 0.84 19.95 -3.59
CA SER A 151 0.07 18.80 -4.08
C SER A 151 0.21 17.58 -3.18
N ALA A 152 -0.93 17.04 -2.73
CA ALA A 152 -0.96 15.86 -1.86
C ALA A 152 -0.74 14.58 -2.69
N GLY A 153 -1.33 14.52 -3.90
CA GLY A 153 -1.14 13.45 -4.87
C GLY A 153 0.30 13.37 -5.35
N ALA A 154 0.96 14.49 -5.62
CA ALA A 154 2.39 14.47 -5.96
C ALA A 154 3.23 13.88 -4.82
N GLN A 155 2.84 14.11 -3.55
CA GLN A 155 3.53 13.49 -2.42
C GLN A 155 3.35 11.98 -2.40
N TRP A 156 2.18 11.45 -2.78
CA TRP A 156 2.01 10.00 -2.92
C TRP A 156 2.98 9.42 -3.95
N ALA A 157 3.18 10.10 -5.08
CA ALA A 157 4.17 9.70 -6.09
C ALA A 157 5.59 9.74 -5.53
N VAL A 158 5.97 10.79 -4.79
CA VAL A 158 7.29 10.90 -4.13
C VAL A 158 7.51 9.78 -3.14
N THR A 159 6.53 9.47 -2.29
CA THR A 159 6.66 8.39 -1.31
C THR A 159 6.75 7.01 -1.99
N ALA A 160 5.99 6.79 -3.07
CA ALA A 160 6.09 5.57 -3.87
C ALA A 160 7.46 5.43 -4.54
N ALA A 161 7.99 6.52 -5.12
CA ALA A 161 9.32 6.56 -5.71
C ALA A 161 10.41 6.27 -4.67
N LEU A 162 10.29 6.82 -3.46
CA LEU A 162 11.21 6.55 -2.36
C LEU A 162 11.22 5.06 -1.98
N LEU A 163 10.04 4.46 -1.76
CA LEU A 163 9.92 3.05 -1.41
C LEU A 163 10.47 2.15 -2.53
N ALA A 164 10.14 2.44 -3.79
CA ALA A 164 10.64 1.70 -4.94
C ALA A 164 12.18 1.80 -5.06
N THR A 165 12.74 3.00 -4.86
CA THR A 165 14.18 3.23 -4.89
C THR A 165 14.89 2.43 -3.80
N LEU A 166 14.37 2.40 -2.57
CA LEU A 166 14.96 1.64 -1.48
C LEU A 166 14.89 0.14 -1.72
N VAL A 167 13.76 -0.37 -2.19
CA VAL A 167 13.61 -1.79 -2.55
C VAL A 167 14.60 -2.17 -3.65
N ALA A 168 14.71 -1.37 -4.72
CA ALA A 168 15.71 -1.61 -5.77
C ALA A 168 17.14 -1.55 -5.21
N ALA A 169 17.45 -0.54 -4.40
CA ALA A 169 18.78 -0.35 -3.82
C ALA A 169 19.18 -1.50 -2.87
N TRP A 170 18.25 -2.12 -2.16
CA TRP A 170 18.56 -3.28 -1.31
C TRP A 170 18.82 -4.56 -2.11
N ASN A 171 18.24 -4.69 -3.30
CA ASN A 171 18.34 -5.91 -4.12
C ASN A 171 19.42 -5.83 -5.22
N GLU A 172 20.04 -4.67 -5.44
CA GLU A 172 21.06 -4.46 -6.48
C GLU A 172 22.48 -4.66 -5.93
N PRO A 173 23.26 -5.67 -6.35
CA PRO A 173 24.59 -5.98 -5.81
C PRO A 173 25.60 -4.83 -5.82
N LEU A 174 25.48 -3.95 -6.80
CA LEU A 174 26.36 -2.78 -6.96
C LEU A 174 25.86 -1.55 -6.20
N SER A 175 24.78 -1.68 -5.44
CA SER A 175 24.23 -0.61 -4.62
C SER A 175 25.03 -0.43 -3.33
N TRP A 176 25.21 0.84 -2.97
CA TRP A 176 25.67 1.27 -1.65
C TRP A 176 24.84 0.72 -0.48
N LEU A 177 23.55 0.44 -0.73
CA LEU A 177 22.61 -0.13 0.25
C LEU A 177 22.35 -1.61 0.00
N TRP A 178 23.12 -2.28 -0.86
CA TRP A 178 22.89 -3.69 -1.14
C TRP A 178 22.86 -4.52 0.14
N LEU A 179 21.91 -5.45 0.21
CA LEU A 179 21.85 -6.45 1.26
C LEU A 179 22.14 -7.79 0.62
N GLU A 180 23.19 -8.47 1.08
CA GLU A 180 23.45 -9.83 0.65
C GLU A 180 22.25 -10.73 1.03
N THR A 181 21.56 -11.21 0.01
CA THR A 181 20.39 -12.09 0.10
C THR A 181 20.84 -13.51 -0.27
N GLY A 182 20.91 -14.41 0.71
CA GLY A 182 21.20 -15.83 0.46
C GLY A 182 20.11 -16.55 -0.35
N VAL A 183 20.40 -17.79 -0.79
CA VAL A 183 19.57 -18.59 -1.72
C VAL A 183 18.14 -18.87 -1.20
N ARG A 184 17.93 -18.94 0.13
CA ARG A 184 16.61 -19.09 0.77
C ARG A 184 16.48 -18.09 1.94
N GLY A 185 15.34 -17.39 2.02
CA GLY A 185 15.09 -16.40 3.09
C GLY A 185 15.72 -15.02 2.89
N GLY A 186 16.40 -14.78 1.76
CA GLY A 186 17.05 -13.50 1.44
C GLY A 186 16.12 -12.27 1.41
N TRP A 187 14.82 -12.47 1.24
CA TRP A 187 13.82 -11.39 1.24
C TRP A 187 13.52 -10.83 2.64
N ILE A 188 13.87 -11.54 3.73
CA ILE A 188 13.50 -11.13 5.10
C ILE A 188 14.15 -9.79 5.46
N ARG A 189 15.44 -9.62 5.17
CA ARG A 189 16.21 -8.39 5.44
C ARG A 189 15.63 -7.15 4.74
N PRO A 190 15.45 -7.13 3.40
CA PRO A 190 14.86 -5.98 2.72
C PRO A 190 13.41 -5.74 3.14
N VAL A 191 12.62 -6.77 3.42
CA VAL A 191 11.23 -6.60 3.88
C VAL A 191 11.16 -6.04 5.31
N ALA A 192 12.06 -6.44 6.21
CA ALA A 192 12.15 -5.86 7.55
C ALA A 192 12.56 -4.39 7.53
N LEU A 193 13.54 -4.01 6.69
CA LEU A 193 13.91 -2.62 6.51
C LEU A 193 12.82 -1.81 5.80
N ALA A 194 12.06 -2.41 4.88
CA ALA A 194 10.89 -1.79 4.27
C ALA A 194 9.79 -1.52 5.32
N ALA A 195 9.54 -2.47 6.22
CA ALA A 195 8.57 -2.30 7.30
C ALA A 195 8.97 -1.15 8.23
N LEU A 196 10.24 -1.12 8.63
CA LEU A 196 10.85 -0.06 9.44
C LEU A 196 10.78 1.32 8.79
N THR A 197 11.12 1.39 7.50
CA THR A 197 10.99 2.62 6.70
C THR A 197 9.53 3.06 6.65
N GLY A 198 8.59 2.14 6.48
CA GLY A 198 7.16 2.43 6.53
C GLY A 198 6.73 3.08 7.84
N VAL A 199 7.19 2.58 9.00
CA VAL A 199 6.91 3.19 10.30
C VAL A 199 7.52 4.57 10.43
N ALA A 200 8.77 4.77 9.97
CA ALA A 200 9.42 6.07 9.97
C ALA A 200 8.65 7.11 9.13
N LEU A 201 8.21 6.74 7.92
CA LEU A 201 7.40 7.60 7.06
C LEU A 201 6.04 7.89 7.67
N TRP A 202 5.41 6.87 8.29
CA TRP A 202 4.16 7.05 8.99
C TRP A 202 4.27 8.07 10.12
N GLN A 203 5.30 7.94 10.97
CA GLN A 203 5.56 8.87 12.07
C GLN A 203 5.93 10.27 11.57
N ALA A 204 6.78 10.38 10.55
CA ALA A 204 7.10 11.66 9.92
C ALA A 204 5.82 12.35 9.37
N GLY A 205 4.91 11.57 8.77
CA GLY A 205 3.62 12.05 8.31
C GLY A 205 2.74 12.58 9.46
N LEU A 206 2.73 11.90 10.61
CA LEU A 206 2.03 12.37 11.81
C LEU A 206 2.62 13.67 12.37
N CYS A 207 3.94 13.82 12.34
CA CYS A 207 4.61 15.06 12.72
C CYS A 207 4.25 16.21 11.76
N LEU A 208 4.25 15.95 10.44
CA LEU A 208 3.93 16.95 9.41
C LEU A 208 2.47 17.40 9.46
N GLU A 209 1.53 16.52 9.83
CA GLU A 209 0.09 16.82 9.97
C GLU A 209 -0.15 18.00 10.92
N ARG A 210 0.82 18.27 11.81
CA ARG A 210 0.76 19.28 12.87
C ARG A 210 1.54 20.56 12.53
N THR A 211 1.96 20.72 11.27
CA THR A 211 2.72 21.87 10.76
C THR A 211 1.99 22.57 9.62
N ARG A 212 2.57 23.68 9.10
CA ARG A 212 2.09 24.35 7.88
C ARG A 212 2.10 23.46 6.62
N TRP A 213 2.75 22.29 6.68
CA TRP A 213 2.90 21.33 5.58
C TRP A 213 1.91 20.16 5.69
N ASN A 214 0.75 20.40 6.31
CA ASN A 214 -0.28 19.38 6.51
C ASN A 214 -0.80 18.75 5.20
N HIS A 215 -0.68 19.44 4.06
CA HIS A 215 -1.07 18.93 2.75
C HIS A 215 -0.18 17.76 2.29
N VAL A 216 1.08 17.72 2.73
CA VAL A 216 2.03 16.65 2.42
C VAL A 216 1.84 15.46 3.37
N ALA A 217 1.42 15.74 4.60
CA ALA A 217 1.33 14.75 5.68
C ALA A 217 0.56 13.48 5.28
N GLY A 218 -0.58 13.63 4.61
CA GLY A 218 -1.40 12.50 4.16
C GLY A 218 -0.67 11.56 3.20
N GLY A 219 0.11 12.11 2.26
CA GLY A 219 0.86 11.37 1.25
C GLY A 219 2.14 10.72 1.78
N LEU A 220 2.52 10.98 3.03
CA LEU A 220 3.61 10.29 3.73
C LEU A 220 3.07 9.27 4.74
N LYS A 221 2.07 9.72 5.51
CA LYS A 221 1.44 8.97 6.62
C LYS A 221 0.81 7.65 6.17
N TRP A 222 -0.10 7.72 5.19
CA TRP A 222 -0.87 6.56 4.75
C TRP A 222 -0.05 5.53 3.97
N PRO A 223 0.75 5.90 2.96
CA PRO A 223 1.58 4.91 2.27
C PRO A 223 2.63 4.32 3.20
N GLY A 224 3.21 5.10 4.12
CA GLY A 224 4.11 4.58 5.15
C GLY A 224 3.45 3.54 6.05
N LEU A 225 2.25 3.82 6.55
CA LEU A 225 1.46 2.90 7.37
C LEU A 225 1.11 1.60 6.62
N LEU A 226 0.68 1.71 5.36
CA LEU A 226 0.33 0.55 4.53
C LEU A 226 1.56 -0.29 4.18
N ALA A 227 2.69 0.35 3.87
CA ALA A 227 3.96 -0.34 3.64
C ALA A 227 4.45 -1.06 4.89
N ALA A 228 4.38 -0.41 6.07
CA ALA A 228 4.72 -1.03 7.35
C ALA A 228 3.85 -2.25 7.64
N ALA A 229 2.52 -2.10 7.52
CA ALA A 229 1.55 -3.15 7.74
C ALA A 229 1.74 -4.34 6.76
N GLY A 230 1.89 -4.05 5.47
CA GLY A 230 2.06 -5.07 4.43
C GLY A 230 3.37 -5.84 4.56
N CYS A 231 4.48 -5.13 4.81
CA CYS A 231 5.78 -5.78 5.00
C CYS A 231 5.83 -6.59 6.29
N TRP A 232 5.26 -6.09 7.39
CA TRP A 232 5.16 -6.85 8.63
C TRP A 232 4.26 -8.09 8.45
N PHE A 233 3.14 -7.95 7.75
CA PHE A 233 2.32 -9.11 7.38
C PHE A 233 3.10 -10.14 6.56
N ALA A 234 3.90 -9.72 5.58
CA ALA A 234 4.76 -10.64 4.82
C ALA A 234 5.76 -11.38 5.74
N LEU A 235 6.40 -10.68 6.68
CA LEU A 235 7.32 -11.29 7.66
C LEU A 235 6.64 -12.37 8.53
N SER A 236 5.32 -12.31 8.72
CA SER A 236 4.61 -13.34 9.50
C SER A 236 4.52 -14.72 8.83
N PHE A 237 4.93 -14.84 7.56
CA PHE A 237 4.95 -16.12 6.82
C PHE A 237 6.30 -16.82 6.79
N THR A 238 7.32 -16.33 7.49
CA THR A 238 8.65 -16.95 7.50
C THR A 238 8.65 -18.24 8.34
N ARG A 239 8.16 -19.35 7.77
CA ARG A 239 8.12 -20.68 8.43
C ARG A 239 9.48 -21.38 8.47
N GLU A 240 10.27 -21.22 7.42
CA GLU A 240 11.60 -21.82 7.26
C GLU A 240 12.65 -20.73 7.03
N ALA A 241 13.11 -20.06 8.09
CA ALA A 241 14.22 -19.14 7.98
C ALA A 241 15.52 -19.96 8.02
N THR A 242 15.98 -20.42 6.85
CA THR A 242 17.29 -21.05 6.74
C THR A 242 18.38 -19.99 6.94
N VAL A 243 19.34 -20.34 7.81
CA VAL A 243 20.42 -19.51 8.35
C VAL A 243 21.09 -18.65 7.27
N LEU A 244 21.14 -17.33 7.51
CA LEU A 244 21.97 -16.39 6.78
C LEU A 244 23.40 -16.46 7.35
N ARG A 245 24.28 -17.26 6.74
CA ARG A 245 25.73 -16.95 6.81
C ARG A 245 25.96 -15.73 5.93
N GLY A 246 26.16 -14.60 6.56
CA GLY A 246 26.66 -13.39 5.91
C GLY A 246 27.32 -12.55 6.99
N VAL A 247 28.61 -12.26 6.80
CA VAL A 247 29.38 -11.36 7.66
C VAL A 247 28.56 -10.10 7.88
N GLY A 248 28.40 -9.68 9.14
CA GLY A 248 27.60 -8.51 9.50
C GLY A 248 28.07 -7.29 8.71
N GLU A 249 27.40 -7.00 7.60
CA GLU A 249 27.76 -5.83 6.82
C GLU A 249 27.35 -4.59 7.61
N LEU A 250 28.33 -3.77 7.98
CA LEU A 250 28.14 -2.40 8.49
C LEU A 250 27.13 -1.59 7.65
N ARG A 251 26.95 -1.96 6.37
CA ARG A 251 26.00 -1.35 5.44
C ARG A 251 24.53 -1.54 5.85
N ALA A 252 24.17 -2.67 6.49
CA ALA A 252 22.82 -2.89 7.01
C ALA A 252 22.53 -2.08 8.30
N LEU A 253 23.56 -1.63 9.02
CA LEU A 253 23.40 -0.77 10.20
C LEU A 253 23.00 0.65 9.81
N VAL A 254 23.45 1.15 8.66
CA VAL A 254 23.13 2.51 8.18
C VAL A 254 21.61 2.76 8.06
N PRO A 255 20.82 1.95 7.32
CA PRO A 255 19.38 2.16 7.23
C PRO A 255 18.69 1.93 8.58
N LEU A 256 19.20 1.03 9.42
CA LEU A 256 18.61 0.73 10.72
C LEU A 256 18.82 1.89 11.71
N LEU A 257 20.02 2.46 11.75
CA LEU A 257 20.32 3.67 12.52
C LEU A 257 19.53 4.87 12.00
N ALA A 258 19.43 5.04 10.68
CA ALA A 258 18.62 6.11 10.10
C ALA A 258 17.15 5.99 10.53
N VAL A 259 16.57 4.80 10.47
CA VAL A 259 15.21 4.57 10.96
C VAL A 259 15.13 4.82 12.47
N ALA A 260 16.03 4.25 13.28
CA ALA A 260 16.03 4.43 14.73
C ALA A 260 16.11 5.92 15.14
N VAL A 261 16.95 6.70 14.46
CA VAL A 261 17.08 8.15 14.66
C VAL A 261 15.78 8.87 14.28
N THR A 262 15.15 8.53 13.15
CA THR A 262 13.86 9.14 12.77
C THR A 262 12.74 8.82 13.76
N LEU A 263 12.71 7.59 14.27
CA LEU A 263 11.74 7.17 15.28
C LEU A 263 11.95 7.90 16.61
N ALA A 264 13.21 8.00 17.06
CA ALA A 264 13.60 8.72 18.26
C ALA A 264 13.31 10.23 18.15
N ALA A 265 13.61 10.84 17.00
CA ALA A 265 13.31 12.24 16.73
C ALA A 265 11.81 12.52 16.72
N GLY A 266 11.02 11.66 16.08
CA GLY A 266 9.56 11.76 16.10
C GLY A 266 8.98 11.57 17.51
N TRP A 267 9.57 10.69 18.32
CA TRP A 267 9.16 10.47 19.70
C TRP A 267 9.50 11.66 20.60
N ALA A 268 10.71 12.21 20.47
CA ALA A 268 11.12 13.41 21.20
C ALA A 268 10.24 14.62 20.83
N ALA A 269 9.84 14.75 19.56
CA ALA A 269 8.93 15.79 19.11
C ALA A 269 7.52 15.66 19.70
N ASP A 270 7.04 14.42 19.89
CA ASP A 270 5.76 14.13 20.53
C ASP A 270 5.81 14.33 22.05
N TRP A 271 6.91 13.95 22.71
CA TRP A 271 7.09 14.07 24.16
C TRP A 271 7.16 15.52 24.65
N ARG A 272 7.76 16.42 23.86
CA ARG A 272 8.00 17.82 24.25
C ARG A 272 6.74 18.71 24.27
N ARG A 273 5.55 18.20 23.91
CA ARG A 273 4.34 19.02 23.80
C ARG A 273 3.31 18.66 24.89
N PRO A 274 3.16 19.49 25.94
CA PRO A 274 2.24 19.20 27.04
C PRO A 274 0.77 19.23 26.57
N GLY A 275 -0.05 18.32 27.12
CA GLY A 275 -1.51 18.33 26.97
C GLY A 275 -2.12 17.43 25.89
N ARG A 276 -1.36 16.55 25.23
CA ARG A 276 -1.91 15.63 24.21
C ARG A 276 -1.57 14.17 24.50
N ARG A 277 -2.56 13.29 24.30
CA ARG A 277 -2.43 11.83 24.44
C ARG A 277 -1.50 11.31 23.34
N LEU A 278 -0.33 10.80 23.74
CA LEU A 278 0.68 10.19 22.87
C LEU A 278 0.02 9.07 22.02
N GLN A 279 0.27 9.06 20.71
CA GLN A 279 -0.08 7.92 19.85
C GLN A 279 1.01 6.87 20.02
N TYR A 280 0.68 5.75 20.66
CA TYR A 280 1.67 4.72 21.01
C TYR A 280 1.87 3.71 19.88
N ALA A 281 0.95 3.63 18.91
CA ALA A 281 1.04 2.67 17.82
C ALA A 281 2.35 2.76 16.99
N PRO A 282 2.81 3.95 16.52
CA PRO A 282 4.05 4.04 15.73
C PRO A 282 5.31 3.73 16.53
N THR A 283 5.37 4.13 17.80
CA THR A 283 6.55 3.90 18.64
C THR A 283 6.69 2.43 19.02
N VAL A 284 5.60 1.79 19.43
CA VAL A 284 5.59 0.35 19.75
C VAL A 284 5.88 -0.47 18.49
N ALA A 285 5.27 -0.14 17.35
CA ALA A 285 5.56 -0.77 16.06
C ALA A 285 7.04 -0.64 15.68
N GLY A 286 7.59 0.56 15.79
CA GLY A 286 8.98 0.84 15.46
C GLY A 286 9.96 0.08 16.34
N VAL A 287 9.78 0.11 17.67
CA VAL A 287 10.64 -0.64 18.60
C VAL A 287 10.55 -2.14 18.36
N PHE A 288 9.34 -2.67 18.18
CA PHE A 288 9.14 -4.09 17.92
C PHE A 288 9.83 -4.54 16.63
N LEU A 289 9.63 -3.81 15.53
CA LEU A 289 10.28 -4.10 14.25
C LEU A 289 11.80 -3.90 14.31
N LEU A 290 12.31 -2.96 15.11
CA LEU A 290 13.75 -2.79 15.33
C LEU A 290 14.35 -3.99 16.05
N ILE A 291 13.67 -4.51 17.07
CA ILE A 291 14.08 -5.73 17.77
C ILE A 291 14.09 -6.93 16.81
N LEU A 292 13.04 -7.08 16.00
CA LEU A 292 12.97 -8.17 15.02
C LEU A 292 14.00 -8.05 13.90
N ALA A 293 14.24 -6.84 13.38
CA ALA A 293 15.27 -6.60 12.39
C ALA A 293 16.67 -6.84 12.99
N GLY A 294 16.90 -6.37 14.21
CA GLY A 294 18.13 -6.61 14.98
C GLY A 294 18.37 -8.08 15.29
N ALA A 295 17.31 -8.88 15.49
CA ALA A 295 17.42 -10.33 15.64
C ALA A 295 17.71 -11.05 14.30
N ALA A 296 17.26 -10.50 13.18
CA ALA A 296 17.43 -11.08 11.84
C ALA A 296 18.77 -10.72 11.15
N LEU A 297 19.50 -9.71 11.65
CA LEU A 297 20.72 -9.20 11.00
C LEU A 297 22.02 -9.95 11.33
N PRO A 298 22.33 -10.32 12.59
CA PRO A 298 23.64 -10.87 12.99
C PRO A 298 23.93 -12.30 12.50
N GLY A 299 23.08 -12.90 11.66
CA GLY A 299 23.26 -14.28 11.24
C GLY A 299 23.05 -15.25 12.41
N TRP A 300 21.86 -15.22 13.00
CA TRP A 300 21.50 -16.19 14.05
C TRP A 300 21.54 -17.61 13.46
N GLU A 301 22.38 -18.48 14.03
CA GLU A 301 22.39 -19.94 13.82
C GLU A 301 21.15 -20.59 14.46
N GLY A 302 19.97 -20.28 13.92
CA GLY A 302 18.74 -20.96 14.30
C GLY A 302 18.67 -22.29 13.55
N GLY A 303 18.62 -23.41 14.27
CA GLY A 303 18.29 -24.71 13.69
C GLY A 303 16.90 -24.72 13.03
N THR A 304 16.46 -25.89 12.57
CA THR A 304 15.21 -26.19 11.81
C THR A 304 13.87 -25.74 12.44
N THR A 305 13.88 -24.89 13.48
CA THR A 305 12.72 -24.44 14.27
C THR A 305 12.61 -22.91 14.37
N SER A 306 12.58 -22.20 13.25
CA SER A 306 12.34 -20.74 13.19
C SER A 306 10.87 -20.31 13.36
N TRP A 307 9.98 -21.23 13.78
CA TRP A 307 8.54 -20.98 13.94
C TRP A 307 8.23 -19.81 14.91
N TRP A 308 9.11 -19.58 15.89
CA TRP A 308 8.98 -18.50 16.86
C TRP A 308 9.06 -17.12 16.21
N TYR A 309 9.81 -16.93 15.11
CA TYR A 309 9.88 -15.65 14.40
C TYR A 309 8.54 -15.35 13.72
N ALA A 310 7.94 -16.33 13.05
CA ALA A 310 6.60 -16.21 12.47
C ALA A 310 5.53 -15.99 13.56
N ALA A 311 5.63 -16.71 14.69
CA ALA A 311 4.70 -16.57 15.80
C ALA A 311 4.79 -15.17 16.45
N THR A 312 6.00 -14.68 16.71
CA THR A 312 6.23 -13.35 17.31
C THR A 312 5.82 -12.24 16.36
N THR A 313 6.18 -12.29 15.08
CA THR A 313 5.73 -11.31 14.07
C THR A 313 4.21 -11.29 13.94
N CYS A 314 3.55 -12.45 13.95
CA CYS A 314 2.09 -12.57 13.92
C CYS A 314 1.42 -11.97 15.17
N ALA A 315 1.91 -12.31 16.36
CA ALA A 315 1.42 -11.75 17.61
C ALA A 315 1.63 -10.23 17.65
N GLY A 316 2.79 -9.76 17.20
CA GLY A 316 3.10 -8.35 17.06
C GLY A 316 2.15 -7.62 16.11
N LEU A 317 1.79 -8.24 14.98
CA LEU A 317 0.83 -7.67 14.03
C LEU A 317 -0.58 -7.57 14.64
N PHE A 318 -0.99 -8.54 15.45
CA PHE A 318 -2.25 -8.49 16.19
C PHE A 318 -2.26 -7.34 17.21
N VAL A 319 -1.19 -7.22 18.02
CA VAL A 319 -1.01 -6.10 18.97
C VAL A 319 -1.01 -4.76 18.24
N PHE A 320 -0.33 -4.68 17.11
CA PHE A 320 -0.29 -3.48 16.26
C PHE A 320 -1.69 -3.07 15.78
N GLY A 321 -2.48 -4.01 15.28
CA GLY A 321 -3.88 -3.76 14.92
C GLY A 321 -4.71 -3.26 16.10
N GLY A 322 -4.53 -3.85 17.29
CA GLY A 322 -5.19 -3.41 18.52
C GLY A 322 -4.80 -1.99 18.94
N LEU A 323 -3.52 -1.63 18.80
CA LEU A 323 -3.04 -0.27 19.06
C LEU A 323 -3.62 0.75 18.07
N LEU A 324 -3.77 0.38 16.79
CA LEU A 324 -4.44 1.23 15.80
C LEU A 324 -5.92 1.45 16.12
N VAL A 325 -6.63 0.41 16.57
CA VAL A 325 -8.01 0.53 17.04
C VAL A 325 -8.09 1.43 18.26
N ARG A 326 -7.24 1.21 19.26
CA ARG A 326 -7.14 2.04 20.47
C ARG A 326 -6.90 3.51 20.10
N ASP A 327 -5.86 3.79 19.32
CA ASP A 327 -5.50 5.15 18.91
C ASP A 327 -6.63 5.75 18.05
N GLY A 328 -7.29 4.96 17.20
CA GLY A 328 -8.45 5.36 16.42
C GLY A 328 -9.66 5.77 17.27
N VAL A 329 -9.98 5.00 18.31
CA VAL A 329 -11.06 5.30 19.26
C VAL A 329 -10.75 6.57 20.05
N PHE A 330 -9.54 6.70 20.60
CA PHE A 330 -9.15 7.88 21.37
C PHE A 330 -9.03 9.16 20.54
N THR A 331 -8.71 9.04 19.25
CA THR A 331 -8.57 10.18 18.34
C THR A 331 -9.82 10.46 17.51
N GLY A 332 -10.86 9.63 17.62
CA GLY A 332 -12.09 9.74 16.81
C GLY A 332 -11.85 9.50 15.31
N ARG A 333 -10.80 8.78 14.93
CA ARG A 333 -10.41 8.52 13.53
C ARG A 333 -10.92 7.16 13.09
N GLU A 334 -12.09 7.12 12.45
CA GLU A 334 -12.70 5.88 11.91
C GLU A 334 -11.75 5.10 10.99
N GLY A 335 -10.93 5.79 10.18
CA GLY A 335 -9.99 5.12 9.28
C GLY A 335 -8.93 4.27 10.00
N TRP A 336 -8.54 4.63 11.22
CA TRP A 336 -7.56 3.88 12.02
C TRP A 336 -8.19 2.65 12.64
N ILE A 337 -9.45 2.77 13.07
CA ILE A 337 -10.25 1.67 13.59
C ILE A 337 -10.45 0.63 12.49
N ASN A 338 -10.92 1.06 11.31
CA ASN A 338 -11.17 0.16 10.19
C ASN A 338 -9.90 -0.53 9.71
N LEU A 339 -8.78 0.18 9.65
CA LEU A 339 -7.50 -0.41 9.25
C LEU A 339 -6.97 -1.39 10.30
N GLY A 340 -7.07 -1.06 11.59
CA GLY A 340 -6.67 -1.95 12.67
C GLY A 340 -7.51 -3.24 12.72
N LEU A 341 -8.84 -3.12 12.61
CA LEU A 341 -9.75 -4.27 12.52
C LEU A 341 -9.51 -5.10 11.26
N GLY A 342 -9.33 -4.44 10.11
CA GLY A 342 -9.03 -5.11 8.85
C GLY A 342 -7.71 -5.88 8.91
N LEU A 343 -6.68 -5.31 9.52
CA LEU A 343 -5.38 -5.95 9.72
C LEU A 343 -5.48 -7.17 10.64
N ILE A 344 -6.22 -7.07 11.75
CA ILE A 344 -6.49 -8.20 12.64
C ILE A 344 -7.22 -9.31 11.89
N PHE A 345 -8.28 -8.95 11.15
CA PHE A 345 -9.08 -9.89 10.37
C PHE A 345 -8.24 -10.61 9.31
N VAL A 346 -7.51 -9.86 8.48
CA VAL A 346 -6.63 -10.42 7.44
C VAL A 346 -5.56 -11.31 8.07
N ASN A 347 -4.98 -10.90 9.20
CA ASN A 347 -4.00 -11.71 9.91
C ASN A 347 -4.61 -13.04 10.39
N LEU A 348 -5.75 -13.01 11.08
CA LEU A 348 -6.43 -14.22 11.56
C LEU A 348 -6.86 -15.13 10.41
N PHE A 349 -7.46 -14.55 9.37
CA PHE A 349 -7.90 -15.28 8.18
C PHE A 349 -6.74 -15.95 7.46
N ALA A 350 -5.63 -15.23 7.29
CA ALA A 350 -4.42 -15.77 6.70
C ALA A 350 -3.82 -16.89 7.54
N ARG A 351 -3.78 -16.74 8.88
CA ARG A 351 -3.27 -17.79 9.77
C ARG A 351 -4.17 -19.03 9.76
N TYR A 352 -5.49 -18.85 9.68
CA TYR A 352 -6.43 -19.95 9.50
C TYR A 352 -6.09 -20.74 8.23
N TRP A 353 -5.94 -20.07 7.07
CA TRP A 353 -5.59 -20.76 5.83
C TRP A 353 -4.18 -21.38 5.87
N ASP A 354 -3.23 -20.73 6.52
CA ASP A 354 -1.86 -21.22 6.64
C ASP A 354 -1.76 -22.47 7.55
N LEU A 355 -2.54 -22.52 8.64
CA LEU A 355 -2.62 -23.68 9.55
C LEU A 355 -3.45 -24.82 8.98
N PHE A 356 -4.59 -24.50 8.36
CA PHE A 356 -5.54 -25.49 7.86
C PHE A 356 -5.35 -25.83 6.37
N GLY A 357 -4.55 -25.10 5.61
CA GLY A 357 -4.38 -25.29 4.17
C GLY A 357 -3.89 -26.70 3.81
N GLY A 358 -2.89 -27.21 4.53
CA GLY A 358 -2.42 -28.60 4.34
C GLY A 358 -3.48 -29.65 4.72
N MET A 359 -4.31 -29.36 5.73
CA MET A 359 -5.44 -30.22 6.11
C MET A 359 -6.61 -30.09 5.12
N LEU A 360 -6.80 -28.94 4.48
CA LEU A 360 -7.85 -28.64 3.52
C LEU A 360 -7.56 -29.29 2.16
N GLU A 361 -6.31 -29.25 1.69
CA GLU A 361 -5.89 -30.03 0.51
C GLU A 361 -6.12 -31.53 0.72
N SER A 362 -5.72 -32.04 1.90
CA SER A 362 -5.99 -33.42 2.30
C SER A 362 -7.50 -33.70 2.39
N GLY A 363 -8.27 -32.80 2.99
CA GLY A 363 -9.72 -32.92 3.17
C GLY A 363 -10.50 -32.88 1.85
N ILE A 364 -10.14 -31.99 0.92
CA ILE A 364 -10.72 -31.94 -0.43
C ILE A 364 -10.37 -33.21 -1.20
N PHE A 365 -9.12 -33.67 -1.12
CA PHE A 365 -8.71 -34.94 -1.73
C PHE A 365 -9.57 -36.11 -1.21
N TYR A 366 -9.75 -36.23 0.12
CA TYR A 366 -10.61 -37.26 0.71
C TYR A 366 -12.08 -37.11 0.30
N LEU A 367 -12.60 -35.88 0.24
CA LEU A 367 -14.00 -35.61 -0.12
C LEU A 367 -14.29 -35.93 -1.60
N VAL A 368 -13.42 -35.50 -2.51
CA VAL A 368 -13.52 -35.80 -3.94
C VAL A 368 -13.37 -37.30 -4.19
N THR A 369 -12.37 -37.93 -3.57
CA THR A 369 -12.17 -39.39 -3.67
C THR A 369 -13.38 -40.16 -3.14
N GLY A 370 -13.96 -39.74 -2.00
CA GLY A 370 -15.16 -40.34 -1.43
C GLY A 370 -16.39 -40.20 -2.33
N LEU A 371 -16.59 -39.02 -2.95
CA LEU A 371 -17.69 -38.80 -3.90
C LEU A 371 -17.54 -39.63 -5.17
N VAL A 372 -16.32 -39.75 -5.71
CA VAL A 372 -16.02 -40.58 -6.88
C VAL A 372 -16.28 -42.06 -6.58
N LEU A 373 -15.83 -42.55 -5.41
CA LEU A 373 -16.10 -43.92 -4.98
C LEU A 373 -17.61 -44.17 -4.80
N ALA A 374 -18.33 -43.25 -4.16
CA ALA A 374 -19.78 -43.37 -4.00
C ALA A 374 -20.51 -43.40 -5.35
N ALA A 375 -20.14 -42.53 -6.28
CA ALA A 375 -20.69 -42.52 -7.64
C ALA A 375 -20.38 -43.83 -8.39
N GLY A 376 -19.15 -44.34 -8.29
CA GLY A 376 -18.74 -45.61 -8.86
C GLY A 376 -19.56 -46.78 -8.32
N ILE A 377 -19.76 -46.85 -7.00
CA ILE A 377 -20.59 -47.87 -6.35
C ILE A 377 -22.04 -47.79 -6.85
N LEU A 378 -22.62 -46.59 -6.95
CA LEU A 378 -23.98 -46.41 -7.45
C LEU A 378 -24.12 -46.85 -8.92
N VAL A 379 -23.11 -46.59 -9.77
CA VAL A 379 -23.09 -47.05 -11.16
C VAL A 379 -22.96 -48.57 -11.24
N MET A 380 -22.05 -49.17 -10.47
CA MET A 380 -21.89 -50.63 -10.42
C MET A 380 -23.15 -51.32 -9.93
N GLU A 381 -23.82 -50.79 -8.89
CA GLU A 381 -25.07 -51.34 -8.38
C GLU A 381 -26.20 -51.23 -9.42
N ARG A 382 -26.27 -50.11 -10.17
CA ARG A 382 -27.22 -49.98 -11.30
C ARG A 382 -26.93 -50.99 -12.41
N GLN A 383 -25.68 -51.20 -12.77
CA GLN A 383 -25.30 -52.19 -13.79
C GLN A 383 -25.62 -53.61 -13.33
N ARG A 384 -25.28 -53.96 -12.08
CA ARG A 384 -25.59 -55.26 -11.47
C ARG A 384 -27.09 -55.56 -11.49
N ARG A 385 -27.94 -54.58 -11.14
CA ARG A 385 -29.40 -54.73 -11.20
C ARG A 385 -29.89 -55.00 -12.63
N ARG A 386 -29.35 -54.28 -13.62
CA ARG A 386 -29.67 -54.50 -15.04
C ARG A 386 -29.27 -55.90 -15.53
N TYR A 387 -28.09 -56.40 -15.14
CA TYR A 387 -27.65 -57.75 -15.48
C TYR A 387 -28.52 -58.83 -14.82
N ARG A 388 -28.89 -58.67 -13.54
CA ARG A 388 -29.81 -59.59 -12.85
C ARG A 388 -31.19 -59.65 -13.51
N GLN A 389 -31.75 -58.51 -13.90
CA GLN A 389 -33.03 -58.47 -14.63
C GLN A 389 -32.93 -59.20 -15.97
N ARG A 390 -31.85 -59.01 -16.72
CA ARG A 390 -31.60 -59.72 -17.99
C ARG A 390 -31.47 -61.22 -17.80
N MET A 391 -30.83 -61.69 -16.73
CA MET A 391 -30.74 -63.13 -16.43
C MET A 391 -32.09 -63.72 -16.02
N GLN A 392 -32.92 -62.99 -15.27
CA GLN A 392 -34.27 -63.43 -14.89
C GLN A 392 -35.23 -63.49 -16.07
N THR A 393 -35.12 -62.57 -17.04
CA THR A 393 -35.94 -62.60 -18.26
C THR A 393 -35.39 -63.54 -19.34
N GLY A 394 -34.08 -63.83 -19.33
CA GLY A 394 -33.43 -64.72 -20.30
C GLY A 394 -33.43 -66.21 -19.92
N GLY A 395 -33.78 -66.57 -18.68
CA GLY A 395 -33.95 -67.96 -18.22
C GLY A 395 -35.37 -68.51 -18.35
N ALA A 396 -36.28 -67.79 -19.02
CA ALA A 396 -37.68 -68.17 -19.25
C ALA A 396 -37.97 -68.44 -20.73
N ALA A 397 -36.98 -68.95 -21.47
CA ALA A 397 -37.13 -69.42 -22.84
C ALA A 397 -36.82 -70.93 -22.91
#